data_AF-A0A945QUJ1-F1
#
_entry.id   AF-A0A945QUJ1-F1
#
_cell.length_a   1.000
_cell.length_b   1.000
_cell.length_c   1.000
_cell.angle_alpha   90.00
_cell.angle_beta   90.00
_cell.angle_gamma   90.00
#
_symmetry.space_group_name_H-M   'P 1'
#
loop_
_entity.id
_entity.type
_entity.pdbx_description
1 polymer ?
#
loop_
_entity_poly.entity_id
_entity_poly.type
_entity_poly.pdbx_seq_one_letter_code
_entity_poly.pdbx_strand_id
1 'polypeptide(L)'
;MQTALRIMGRLRALLTLALLPLFTPSLGAQSVAISDRISAVQKAYYTVDYNDPQHPIGPLDGVFDGRDEKARFTVEDLTPGEHVISVQVFDLLDNVGVRQIVVEIK
;
A
#
# COMPACT_ATOMS: atom_id res chain seq x y z
N MET A 1 -14.09 10.02 18.26
CA MET A 1 -14.77 10.39 16.99
C MET A 1 -13.77 10.19 15.85
N GLN A 2 -13.85 9.10 15.10
CA GLN A 2 -13.09 8.93 13.86
C GLN A 2 -14.03 9.25 12.70
N THR A 3 -13.81 10.38 12.04
CA THR A 3 -14.53 10.78 10.84
C THR A 3 -14.01 9.92 9.69
N ALA A 4 -14.65 8.79 9.42
CA ALA A 4 -14.47 8.07 8.18
C ALA A 4 -15.03 8.97 7.05
N LEU A 5 -14.13 9.60 6.29
CA LEU A 5 -14.46 10.36 5.09
C LEU A 5 -15.20 9.41 4.15
N ARG A 6 -16.50 9.64 3.98
CA ARG A 6 -17.38 8.81 3.16
C ARG A 6 -17.20 9.21 1.71
N ILE A 7 -16.25 8.58 1.04
CA ILE A 7 -15.95 8.89 -0.35
C ILE A 7 -16.82 8.03 -1.26
N MET A 8 -17.54 8.68 -2.17
CA MET A 8 -18.38 8.04 -3.20
C MET A 8 -17.48 7.23 -4.13
N GLY A 9 -17.40 5.92 -3.89
CA GLY A 9 -16.57 4.99 -4.64
C GLY A 9 -15.87 4.04 -3.68
N ARG A 10 -16.13 2.73 -3.77
CA ARG A 10 -15.44 1.77 -2.91
C ARG A 10 -14.05 1.48 -3.51
N LEU A 11 -13.13 2.45 -3.46
CA LEU A 11 -11.72 2.22 -3.72
C LEU A 11 -11.19 1.19 -2.71
N ARG A 12 -10.59 0.11 -3.19
CA ARG A 12 -10.06 -0.97 -2.37
C ARG A 12 -8.64 -1.29 -2.79
N ALA A 13 -7.74 -1.29 -1.81
CA ALA A 13 -6.43 -1.91 -1.95
C ALA A 13 -6.43 -3.25 -1.22
N LEU A 14 -5.84 -4.27 -1.83
CA LEU A 14 -5.54 -5.57 -1.26
C LEU A 14 -4.01 -5.76 -1.26
N LEU A 15 -3.38 -5.43 -0.15
CA LEU A 15 -2.00 -5.79 0.13
C LEU A 15 -1.85 -7.28 0.48
N THR A 16 -0.90 -7.96 -0.17
CA THR A 16 -0.49 -9.34 0.12
C THR A 16 0.99 -9.34 0.50
N LEU A 17 1.32 -10.05 1.59
CA LEU A 17 2.68 -10.08 2.12
C LEU A 17 3.41 -11.40 1.81
N ALA A 18 4.54 -11.34 1.11
CA ALA A 18 5.40 -12.50 0.93
C ALA A 18 6.45 -12.54 2.06
N LEU A 19 6.16 -13.26 3.14
CA LEU A 19 7.15 -13.50 4.20
C LEU A 19 8.20 -14.47 3.66
N LEU A 20 9.42 -13.97 3.42
CA LEU A 20 10.59 -14.83 3.24
C LEU A 20 11.07 -15.28 4.63
N PRO A 21 11.49 -16.54 4.82
CA PRO A 21 11.82 -17.06 6.13
C PRO A 21 13.09 -16.42 6.71
N LEU A 22 12.94 -15.86 7.91
CA LEU A 22 13.88 -15.70 9.02
C LEU A 22 15.31 -15.23 8.66
N PHE A 23 15.66 -13.98 9.04
CA PHE A 23 16.94 -13.25 8.90
C PHE A 23 17.06 -12.16 7.82
N THR A 24 15.96 -11.56 7.36
CA THR A 24 16.05 -10.33 6.54
C THR A 24 15.48 -9.13 7.27
N PRO A 25 16.25 -8.03 7.46
CA PRO A 25 15.72 -6.73 7.93
C PRO A 25 14.89 -6.05 6.83
N SER A 26 14.38 -6.81 5.88
CA SER A 26 13.59 -6.35 4.76
C SER A 26 12.43 -7.30 4.57
N LEU A 27 11.31 -6.72 4.18
CA LEU A 27 10.25 -7.49 3.57
C LEU A 27 10.64 -7.74 2.13
N GLY A 28 10.33 -8.95 1.65
CA GLY A 28 10.46 -9.27 0.25
C GLY A 28 9.61 -8.34 -0.62
N ALA A 29 9.55 -8.62 -1.91
CA ALA A 29 8.79 -7.75 -2.78
C ALA A 29 7.28 -8.04 -2.64
N GLN A 30 6.57 -7.01 -2.19
CA GLN A 30 5.19 -6.97 -1.73
C GLN A 30 4.23 -6.66 -2.86
N SER A 31 3.15 -7.43 -2.99
CA SER A 31 2.17 -7.23 -4.06
C SER A 31 0.92 -6.51 -3.57
N VAL A 32 0.47 -5.53 -4.34
CA VAL A 32 -0.78 -4.81 -4.13
C VAL A 32 -1.70 -5.04 -5.32
N ALA A 33 -2.92 -5.49 -5.07
CA ALA A 33 -4.01 -5.44 -6.04
C ALA A 33 -4.95 -4.31 -5.66
N ILE A 34 -5.31 -3.47 -6.61
CA ILE A 34 -6.13 -2.28 -6.40
C ILE A 34 -7.34 -2.39 -7.30
N SER A 35 -8.52 -2.02 -6.78
CA SER A 35 -9.75 -1.99 -7.56
C SER A 35 -10.61 -0.81 -7.13
N ASP A 36 -11.00 0.02 -8.09
CA ASP A 36 -11.98 1.08 -7.97
C ASP A 36 -13.14 0.84 -8.95
N ARG A 37 -14.35 1.19 -8.55
CA ARG A 37 -15.54 1.04 -9.41
C ARG A 37 -15.80 2.27 -10.27
N ILE A 38 -15.27 3.43 -9.88
CA ILE A 38 -15.69 4.74 -10.39
C ILE A 38 -14.61 5.36 -11.27
N SER A 39 -13.38 5.47 -10.78
CA SER A 39 -12.33 6.22 -11.47
C SER A 39 -11.00 5.48 -11.50
N ALA A 40 -10.13 5.86 -12.44
CA ALA A 40 -8.82 5.24 -12.58
C ALA A 40 -7.94 5.56 -11.36
N VAL A 41 -7.05 4.65 -10.99
CA VAL A 41 -6.00 4.90 -10.01
C VAL A 41 -5.02 5.90 -10.61
N GLN A 42 -4.47 6.79 -9.79
CA GLN A 42 -3.44 7.75 -10.21
C GLN A 42 -2.10 7.52 -9.53
N LYS A 43 -2.12 7.16 -8.24
CA LYS A 43 -0.91 7.08 -7.41
C LYS A 43 -1.12 6.16 -6.22
N ALA A 44 -0.05 5.52 -5.80
CA ALA A 44 -0.02 4.69 -4.60
C ALA A 44 1.27 4.96 -3.82
N TYR A 45 1.18 4.89 -2.50
CA TYR A 45 2.28 5.09 -1.58
C TYR A 45 2.25 4.06 -0.45
N TYR A 46 3.41 3.78 0.14
CA TYR A 46 3.49 3.14 1.44
C TYR A 46 4.19 4.02 2.47
N THR A 47 3.91 3.80 3.74
CA THR A 47 4.64 4.34 4.89
C THR A 47 4.96 3.20 5.85
N VAL A 48 6.09 3.30 6.54
CA VAL A 48 6.44 2.46 7.70
C VAL A 48 6.18 3.29 8.97
N ASP A 49 5.55 2.70 9.98
CA ASP A 49 5.37 3.28 11.31
C ASP A 49 4.79 4.70 11.39
N TYR A 50 3.90 5.06 10.46
CA TYR A 50 3.11 6.31 10.37
C TYR A 50 3.89 7.64 10.31
N ASN A 51 5.04 7.75 10.97
CA ASN A 51 5.88 8.93 11.05
C ASN A 51 6.94 8.97 9.94
N ASP A 52 7.12 7.87 9.21
CA ASP A 52 8.05 7.83 8.09
C ASP A 52 7.48 8.55 6.86
N PRO A 53 8.35 9.07 5.97
CA PRO A 53 7.94 9.64 4.71
C PRO A 53 7.11 8.67 3.86
N GLN A 54 6.24 9.22 3.02
CA GLN A 54 5.53 8.45 2.00
C GLN A 54 6.51 8.03 0.90
N HIS A 55 6.57 6.74 0.64
CA HIS A 55 7.36 6.15 -0.44
C HIS A 55 6.44 5.78 -1.61
N PRO A 56 6.73 6.19 -2.85
CA PRO A 56 5.89 5.86 -4.01
C PRO A 56 5.92 4.36 -4.32
N ILE A 57 4.77 3.82 -4.72
CA ILE A 57 4.63 2.46 -5.24
C ILE A 57 4.42 2.56 -6.74
N GLY A 58 5.25 1.85 -7.52
CA GLY A 58 5.10 1.78 -8.98
C GLY A 58 4.06 0.74 -9.44
N PRO A 59 3.28 1.04 -10.49
CA PRO A 59 2.43 0.05 -11.16
C PRO A 59 3.28 -1.02 -11.84
N LEU A 60 2.73 -2.23 -11.99
CA LEU A 60 3.43 -3.36 -12.61
C LEU A 60 3.55 -3.26 -14.13
N ASP A 61 2.62 -2.58 -14.79
CA ASP A 61 2.58 -2.35 -16.23
C ASP A 61 3.15 -0.98 -16.64
N GLY A 62 3.61 -0.19 -15.67
CA GLY A 62 4.39 1.02 -15.89
C GLY A 62 3.61 2.34 -15.78
N VAL A 63 2.27 2.31 -15.74
CA VAL A 63 1.44 3.50 -15.55
C VAL A 63 0.17 3.15 -14.79
N PHE A 64 -0.27 4.04 -13.88
CA PHE A 64 -1.62 3.94 -13.30
C PHE A 64 -2.60 4.67 -14.22
N ASP A 65 -3.45 3.93 -14.92
CA ASP A 65 -4.49 4.48 -15.79
C ASP A 65 -5.79 3.65 -15.81
N GLY A 66 -5.79 2.52 -15.08
CA GLY A 66 -6.87 1.59 -14.96
C GLY A 66 -7.67 1.73 -13.66
N ARG A 67 -8.85 1.13 -13.66
CA ARG A 67 -9.67 0.92 -12.46
C ARG A 67 -9.23 -0.29 -11.64
N ASP A 68 -8.60 -1.25 -12.29
CA ASP A 68 -8.04 -2.44 -11.67
C ASP A 68 -6.55 -2.43 -11.95
N GLU A 69 -5.76 -2.38 -10.89
CA GLU A 69 -4.34 -2.09 -10.97
C GLU A 69 -3.55 -3.07 -10.11
N LYS A 70 -2.30 -3.31 -10.51
CA LYS A 70 -1.37 -4.12 -9.73
C LYS A 70 -0.08 -3.37 -9.56
N ALA A 71 0.47 -3.47 -8.36
CA ALA A 71 1.67 -2.74 -8.00
C ALA A 71 2.59 -3.62 -7.14
N ARG A 72 3.87 -3.28 -7.10
CA ARG A 72 4.86 -3.96 -6.26
C ARG A 72 5.81 -2.97 -5.61
N PHE A 73 6.18 -3.23 -4.36
CA PHE A 73 7.20 -2.47 -3.64
C PHE A 73 8.01 -3.38 -2.71
N THR A 74 9.17 -2.93 -2.27
CA THR A 74 9.96 -3.56 -1.21
C THR A 74 9.99 -2.64 0.00
N VAL A 75 10.19 -3.21 1.19
CA VAL A 75 10.45 -2.45 2.40
C VAL A 75 11.77 -2.94 2.97
N GLU A 76 12.72 -2.03 3.11
CA GLU A 76 14.10 -2.33 3.50
C GLU A 76 14.41 -1.68 4.84
N ASP A 77 15.52 -2.11 5.46
CA ASP A 77 16.08 -1.52 6.69
C ASP A 77 15.12 -1.43 7.89
N LEU A 78 14.21 -2.40 8.02
CA LEU A 78 13.36 -2.56 9.19
C LEU A 78 14.19 -3.09 10.37
N THR A 79 14.12 -2.39 11.49
CA THR A 79 14.69 -2.85 12.75
C THR A 79 13.97 -4.08 13.28
N PRO A 80 14.57 -4.90 14.17
CA PRO A 80 13.82 -5.92 14.89
C PRO A 80 12.71 -5.30 15.73
N GLY A 81 11.51 -5.87 15.67
CA GLY A 81 10.33 -5.35 16.36
C GLY A 81 9.05 -5.39 15.53
N GLU A 82 8.00 -4.82 16.11
CA GLU A 82 6.71 -4.64 15.43
C GLU A 82 6.76 -3.38 14.56
N HIS A 83 6.33 -3.51 13.31
CA HIS A 83 6.20 -2.41 12.37
C HIS A 83 4.80 -2.39 11.74
N VAL A 84 4.28 -1.19 11.48
CA VAL A 84 3.01 -1.00 10.77
C VAL A 84 3.28 -0.48 9.36
N ILE A 85 2.83 -1.23 8.37
CA ILE A 85 2.93 -0.83 6.97
C ILE A 85 1.56 -0.40 6.49
N SER A 86 1.46 0.85 6.06
CA SER A 86 0.24 1.44 5.55
C SER A 86 0.39 1.73 4.07
N VAL A 87 -0.49 1.18 3.24
CA VAL A 87 -0.59 1.46 1.82
C VAL A 87 -1.77 2.40 1.58
N GLN A 88 -1.50 3.49 0.87
CA GLN A 88 -2.45 4.52 0.49
C GLN A 88 -2.53 4.55 -1.03
N VAL A 89 -3.75 4.55 -1.57
CA VAL A 89 -4.01 4.61 -3.00
C VAL A 89 -4.95 5.77 -3.27
N PHE A 90 -4.69 6.52 -4.32
CA PHE A 90 -5.49 7.65 -4.73
C PHE A 90 -5.98 7.45 -6.16
N ASP A 91 -7.24 7.77 -6.40
CA ASP A 91 -7.87 7.70 -7.72
C ASP A 91 -7.89 9.06 -8.44
N LEU A 92 -8.54 9.12 -9.60
CA LEU A 92 -8.65 10.31 -10.44
C LEU A 92 -9.44 11.45 -9.78
N LEU A 93 -10.26 11.14 -8.78
CA LEU A 93 -11.13 12.06 -8.08
C LEU A 93 -10.57 12.46 -6.70
N ASP A 94 -9.29 12.16 -6.45
CA ASP A 94 -8.60 12.34 -5.16
C ASP A 94 -9.24 11.56 -4.00
N ASN A 95 -9.96 10.48 -4.32
CA ASN A 95 -10.46 9.55 -3.32
C ASN A 95 -9.30 8.71 -2.78
N VAL A 96 -9.21 8.54 -1.46
CA VAL A 96 -8.15 7.74 -0.84
C VAL A 96 -8.66 6.41 -0.28
N GLY A 97 -7.99 5.32 -0.67
CA GLY A 97 -8.15 3.99 -0.09
C GLY A 97 -6.92 3.65 0.75
N VAL A 98 -7.14 3.18 1.98
CA VAL A 98 -6.06 2.84 2.90
C VAL A 98 -6.15 1.38 3.31
N ARG A 99 -5.01 0.68 3.34
CA ARG A 99 -4.89 -0.65 3.93
C ARG A 99 -3.61 -0.78 4.75
N GLN A 100 -3.75 -1.40 5.91
CA GLN A 100 -2.66 -1.57 6.86
C GLN A 100 -2.44 -3.03 7.19
N ILE A 101 -1.19 -3.34 7.50
CA ILE A 101 -0.78 -4.61 8.07
C ILE A 101 0.26 -4.35 9.16
N VAL A 102 0.29 -5.24 10.14
CA VAL A 102 1.32 -5.28 11.18
C VAL A 102 2.26 -6.42 10.84
N VAL A 103 3.56 -6.17 10.91
CA VAL A 103 4.61 -7.16 10.68
C VAL A 103 5.53 -7.20 11.88
N GLU A 104 6.02 -8.39 12.21
CA GLU A 104 7.03 -8.59 13.26
C GLU A 104 8.34 -9.02 12.60
N ILE A 105 9.38 -8.23 12.79
CA ILE A 105 10.75 -8.50 12.32
C ILE A 105 11.55 -9.07 13.47
N LYS A 106 12.21 -10.22 13.23
CA LYS A 106 12.98 -10.96 14.24
C LYS A 106 14.47 -10.75 14.08
#